data_AF-A0A438JF69-F1
#
_entry.id   AF-A0A438JF69-F1
#
_cell.length_a   1.000
_cell.length_b   1.000
_cell.length_c   1.000
_cell.angle_alpha   90.00
_cell.angle_beta   90.00
_cell.angle_gamma   90.00
#
_symmetry.space_group_name_H-M   'P 1'
#
loop_
_entity.id
_entity.type
_entity.pdbx_description
1 polymer ?
#
loop_
_entity_poly.entity_id
_entity_poly.type
_entity_poly.pdbx_seq_one_letter_code
_entity_poly.pdbx_strand_id
1 'polypeptide(L)'
;MKLAIDGRGKLGHITGEVKKPTADDPKLAAWKSENSMITTWLINSMEPKMGKLYLFIKKEVWEAVRETYPYLENFALIFDLKLKLWQSKQRDRGVAEYYNKMLILW
;
A
#
# COMPACT_ATOMS: atom_id res chain seq x y z
N MET A 1 -0.93 9.09 2.20
CA MET A 1 -1.09 8.61 0.81
C MET A 1 -2.54 8.43 0.40
N LYS A 2 -3.34 7.60 1.09
CA LYS A 2 -4.78 7.39 0.80
C LYS A 2 -5.57 8.69 0.60
N LEU A 3 -5.48 9.64 1.53
CA LEU A 3 -6.15 10.94 1.45
C LEU A 3 -5.75 11.77 0.21
N ALA A 4 -4.49 11.67 -0.24
CA ALA A 4 -4.02 12.41 -1.40
C ALA A 4 -4.56 11.84 -2.73
N ILE A 5 -4.82 10.54 -2.77
CA ILE A 5 -5.43 9.86 -3.93
C ILE A 5 -6.95 10.07 -3.93
N ASP A 6 -7.55 10.04 -2.74
CA ASP A 6 -8.98 10.30 -2.54
C ASP A 6 -9.36 11.74 -2.85
N GLY A 7 -8.56 12.72 -2.40
CA GLY A 7 -8.73 14.14 -2.76
C GLY A 7 -8.59 14.43 -4.26
N ARG A 8 -8.14 13.47 -5.07
CA ARG A 8 -8.09 13.54 -6.53
C ARG A 8 -9.17 12.71 -7.22
N GLY A 9 -10.10 12.12 -6.46
CA GLY A 9 -11.18 11.27 -6.96
C GLY A 9 -10.69 9.96 -7.57
N LYS A 10 -9.48 9.50 -7.23
CA LYS A 10 -8.85 8.30 -7.82
C LYS A 10 -8.83 7.09 -6.89
N LEU A 11 -9.49 7.18 -5.73
CA LEU A 11 -9.55 6.09 -4.76
C LEU A 11 -10.12 4.79 -5.35
N GLY A 12 -11.09 4.92 -6.27
CA GLY A 12 -11.72 3.81 -6.98
C GLY A 12 -10.74 2.91 -7.78
N HIS A 13 -9.57 3.42 -8.19
CA HIS A 13 -8.54 2.62 -8.85
C HIS A 13 -7.77 1.72 -7.87
N ILE A 14 -7.75 2.06 -6.57
CA ILE A 14 -7.13 1.24 -5.53
C ILE A 14 -8.13 0.25 -4.96
N THR A 15 -9.38 0.69 -4.72
CA THR A 15 -10.44 -0.15 -4.14
C THR A 15 -11.01 -1.16 -5.15
N GLY A 16 -10.75 -0.97 -6.44
CA GLY A 16 -11.24 -1.84 -7.51
C GLY A 16 -12.65 -1.49 -8.00
N GLU A 17 -13.25 -0.42 -7.49
CA GLU A 17 -14.51 0.14 -8.00
C GLU A 17 -14.37 0.55 -9.48
N VAL A 18 -13.22 1.13 -9.84
CA VAL A 18 -12.89 1.44 -11.23
C VAL A 18 -12.25 0.21 -11.88
N LYS A 19 -13.08 -0.58 -12.55
CA LYS A 19 -12.65 -1.77 -13.28
C LYS A 19 -11.82 -1.41 -14.50
N LYS A 20 -10.85 -2.27 -14.82
CA LYS A 20 -10.07 -2.18 -16.06
C LYS A 20 -11.00 -2.34 -17.27
N PRO A 21 -11.02 -1.38 -18.21
CA PRO A 21 -11.78 -1.49 -19.45
C PRO A 21 -11.29 -2.64 -20.34
N THR A 22 -12.15 -3.09 -21.26
CA THR A 22 -11.81 -4.09 -22.28
C THR A 22 -10.81 -3.54 -23.29
N ALA A 23 -10.15 -4.42 -24.06
CA ALA A 23 -9.11 -4.04 -25.03
C ALA A 23 -9.59 -3.01 -26.06
N ASP A 24 -10.86 -3.11 -26.45
CA ASP A 24 -11.48 -2.28 -27.49
C ASP A 24 -12.11 -0.99 -26.94
N ASP A 25 -12.11 -0.78 -25.62
CA ASP A 25 -12.70 0.41 -25.01
C ASP A 25 -11.74 1.61 -25.18
N PRO A 26 -12.18 2.74 -25.79
CA PRO A 26 -11.40 3.96 -25.89
C PRO A 26 -10.89 4.49 -24.54
N LYS A 27 -11.59 4.18 -23.44
CA LYS A 27 -11.22 4.57 -22.07
C LYS A 27 -10.02 3.79 -21.54
N LEU A 28 -9.59 2.71 -22.19
CA LEU A 28 -8.45 1.90 -21.75
C LEU A 28 -7.16 2.72 -21.68
N ALA A 29 -6.93 3.64 -22.63
CA ALA A 29 -5.75 4.48 -22.66
C ALA A 29 -5.72 5.44 -21.45
N ALA A 30 -6.85 6.10 -21.16
CA ALA A 30 -7.00 6.96 -20.00
C ALA A 30 -6.83 6.17 -18.69
N TRP A 31 -7.48 5.00 -18.59
CA TRP A 31 -7.36 4.12 -17.43
C TRP A 31 -5.90 3.69 -17.18
N LYS A 32 -5.16 3.32 -18.22
CA LYS A 32 -3.74 2.95 -18.11
C LYS A 32 -2.89 4.12 -17.60
N SER A 33 -3.10 5.32 -18.15
CA SER A 33 -2.38 6.53 -17.72
C SER A 33 -2.62 6.85 -16.25
N GLU A 34 -3.87 6.81 -15.82
CA GLU A 34 -4.26 7.07 -14.43
C GLU A 34 -3.69 5.99 -13.48
N ASN A 35 -3.75 4.72 -13.89
CA ASN A 35 -3.17 3.62 -13.15
C ASN A 35 -1.64 3.76 -13.00
N SER A 36 -0.92 4.16 -14.05
CA SER A 36 0.53 4.43 -14.00
C SER A 36 0.88 5.61 -13.09
N MET A 37 0.09 6.67 -13.10
CA MET A 37 0.28 7.82 -12.21
C MET A 37 0.12 7.42 -10.74
N ILE A 38 -0.95 6.68 -10.41
CA ILE A 38 -1.19 6.18 -9.06
C ILE A 38 -0.07 5.24 -8.60
N THR A 39 0.40 4.36 -9.49
CA THR A 39 1.53 3.46 -9.23
C THR A 39 2.81 4.24 -8.93
N THR A 40 3.07 5.31 -9.69
CA THR A 40 4.22 6.19 -9.48
C THR A 40 4.16 6.86 -8.11
N TRP A 41 3.00 7.40 -7.72
CA TRP A 41 2.86 7.99 -6.40
C TRP A 41 3.09 6.95 -5.30
N LEU A 42 2.54 5.74 -5.44
CA LEU A 42 2.73 4.67 -4.46
C LEU A 42 4.21 4.33 -4.30
N ILE A 43 4.93 4.14 -5.40
CA ILE A 43 6.37 3.88 -5.40
C ILE A 43 7.15 5.01 -4.74
N ASN A 44 6.82 6.26 -5.06
CA ASN A 44 7.48 7.43 -4.47
C ASN A 44 7.16 7.62 -2.99
N SER A 45 6.07 7.02 -2.49
CA SER A 45 5.72 7.03 -1.07
C SER A 45 6.38 5.89 -0.28
N MET A 46 7.03 4.94 -0.94
CA MET A 46 7.78 3.86 -0.30
C MET A 46 9.19 4.32 0.09
N GLU A 47 9.79 3.60 1.03
CA GLU A 47 11.20 3.78 1.38
C GLU A 47 12.07 3.50 0.13
N PRO A 48 13.12 4.32 -0.17
CA PRO A 48 13.81 4.29 -1.46
C PRO A 48 14.38 2.92 -1.88
N LYS A 49 14.78 2.09 -0.90
CA LYS A 49 15.24 0.71 -1.15
C LYS A 49 14.12 -0.19 -1.67
N MET A 50 12.91 -0.03 -1.15
CA MET A 50 11.73 -0.77 -1.57
C MET A 50 11.20 -0.23 -2.90
N GLY A 51 11.05 1.09 -3.06
CA GLY A 51 10.52 1.70 -4.29
C GLY A 51 11.32 1.34 -5.56
N LYS A 52 12.66 1.26 -5.45
CA LYS A 52 13.51 0.77 -6.57
C LYS A 52 13.19 -0.67 -6.94
N LEU A 53 12.97 -1.55 -5.97
CA LEU A 53 12.58 -2.94 -6.24
C LEU A 53 11.28 -2.99 -7.06
N TYR A 54 10.29 -2.16 -6.70
CA TYR A 54 9.00 -2.07 -7.40
C TYR A 54 9.07 -1.50 -8.82
N LEU A 55 10.07 -0.67 -9.15
CA LEU A 55 10.29 -0.14 -10.51
C LEU A 55 10.81 -1.20 -11.50
N PHE A 56 11.54 -2.21 -11.01
CA PHE A 56 12.23 -3.21 -11.84
C PHE A 56 11.52 -4.57 -11.88
N ILE A 57 10.50 -4.79 -11.06
CA ILE A 57 9.72 -6.02 -11.03
C ILE A 57 8.69 -6.02 -12.18
N LYS A 58 8.77 -7.01 -13.08
CA LYS A 58 7.80 -7.19 -14.17
C LYS A 58 6.41 -7.56 -13.64
N LYS A 59 5.38 -7.30 -14.44
CA LYS A 59 3.97 -7.62 -14.10
C LYS A 59 3.78 -9.10 -13.75
N GLU A 60 4.48 -10.03 -14.42
CA GLU A 60 4.39 -11.45 -14.12
C GLU A 60 5.04 -11.80 -12.77
N VAL A 61 6.11 -11.12 -12.39
CA VAL A 61 6.74 -11.30 -11.06
C VAL A 61 5.83 -10.69 -9.99
N TRP A 62 5.13 -9.60 -10.28
CA TRP A 62 4.12 -9.05 -9.37
C TRP A 62 2.90 -9.96 -9.23
N GLU A 63 2.39 -10.53 -10.33
CA GLU A 63 1.30 -11.51 -10.27
C GLU A 63 1.75 -12.77 -9.54
N ALA A 64 2.97 -13.26 -9.77
CA ALA A 64 3.56 -14.35 -8.99
C ALA A 64 3.73 -13.99 -7.51
N VAL A 65 4.20 -12.78 -7.15
CA VAL A 65 4.29 -12.33 -5.75
C VAL A 65 2.90 -12.19 -5.13
N ARG A 66 1.91 -11.70 -5.88
CA ARG A 66 0.52 -11.63 -5.45
C ARG A 66 -0.10 -13.03 -5.31
N GLU A 67 0.26 -14.00 -6.15
CA GLU A 67 -0.20 -15.39 -6.05
C GLU A 67 0.55 -16.19 -4.98
N THR A 68 1.80 -15.83 -4.69
CA THR A 68 2.63 -16.39 -3.61
C THR A 68 2.28 -15.78 -2.25
N TYR A 69 1.83 -14.53 -2.24
CA TYR A 69 1.27 -13.81 -1.10
C TYR A 69 -0.19 -13.37 -1.38
N PRO A 70 -1.11 -14.32 -1.60
CA PRO A 70 -2.46 -14.04 -2.07
C PRO A 70 -3.34 -13.64 -0.90
N TYR A 71 -3.14 -12.46 -0.31
CA TYR A 71 -3.99 -12.00 0.79
C TYR A 71 -4.12 -13.03 1.94
N LEU A 72 -3.24 -14.04 1.98
CA LEU A 72 -3.06 -14.96 3.07
C LEU A 72 -2.43 -14.08 4.11
N GLU A 73 -3.31 -13.46 4.88
CA GLU A 73 -3.16 -13.47 6.31
C GLU A 73 -1.74 -13.08 6.65
N ASN A 74 -1.51 -11.76 6.66
CA ASN A 74 -0.27 -11.11 7.04
C ASN A 74 0.06 -11.39 8.52
N PHE A 75 -0.12 -12.62 8.99
CA PHE A 75 -0.07 -13.11 10.34
C PHE A 75 1.33 -12.95 10.86
N ALA A 76 2.36 -13.12 10.03
CA ALA A 76 3.72 -12.79 10.43
C ALA A 76 3.87 -11.30 10.77
N LEU A 77 3.36 -10.38 9.93
CA LEU A 77 3.44 -8.94 10.23
C LEU A 77 2.46 -8.50 11.33
N ILE A 78 1.25 -9.05 11.37
CA ILE A 78 0.25 -8.81 12.41
C ILE A 78 0.77 -9.36 13.74
N PHE A 79 1.42 -10.52 13.75
CA PHE A 79 2.08 -11.09 14.91
C PHE A 79 3.26 -10.24 15.34
N ASP A 80 4.11 -9.79 14.40
CA ASP A 80 5.22 -8.89 14.69
C ASP A 80 4.72 -7.53 15.24
N LEU A 81 3.66 -6.96 14.69
CA LEU A 81 3.00 -5.75 15.18
C LEU A 81 2.38 -5.96 16.56
N LYS A 82 1.66 -7.08 16.78
CA LYS A 82 1.11 -7.46 18.09
C LYS A 82 2.21 -7.68 19.12
N LEU A 83 3.33 -8.29 18.73
CA LEU A 83 4.49 -8.51 19.60
C LEU A 83 5.15 -7.18 19.96
N LYS A 84 5.35 -6.29 18.98
CA LYS A 84 5.86 -4.92 19.21
C LYS A 84 4.93 -4.11 20.10
N LEU A 85 3.61 -4.24 19.94
CA LEU A 85 2.62 -3.61 20.81
C LEU A 85 2.70 -4.16 22.24
N TRP A 86 2.76 -5.49 22.39
CA TRP A 86 2.86 -6.17 23.69
C TRP A 86 4.15 -5.83 24.45
N GLN A 87 5.27 -5.72 23.73
CA GLN A 87 6.56 -5.33 24.30
C GLN A 87 6.69 -3.81 24.53
N SER A 88 5.78 -3.00 23.97
CA SER A 88 5.83 -1.54 24.08
C SER A 88 5.42 -1.08 25.48
N LYS A 89 6.39 -0.63 26.26
CA LYS A 89 6.18 0.03 27.56
C LYS A 89 6.38 1.53 27.43
N GLN A 90 5.54 2.30 28.12
CA GLN A 90 5.63 3.77 28.18
C GLN A 90 7.03 4.21 28.63
N ARG A 91 7.55 3.58 29.70
CA ARG A 91 8.82 3.96 30.35
C ARG A 91 8.83 5.46 30.63
N ASP A 92 9.91 6.14 30.24
CA ASP A 92 10.21 7.53 30.50
C ASP A 92 9.55 8.47 29.45
N ARG A 93 8.78 7.93 28.50
CA ARG A 93 8.07 8.72 27.47
C ARG A 93 6.81 9.38 28.02
N GLY A 94 6.52 10.57 27.51
CA GLY A 94 5.26 11.27 27.78
C GLY A 94 4.05 10.46 27.31
N VAL A 95 2.94 10.56 28.04
CA VAL A 95 1.70 9.80 27.77
C VAL A 95 1.20 10.01 26.33
N ALA A 96 1.24 11.25 25.82
CA ALA A 96 0.83 11.58 24.46
C ALA A 96 1.73 10.94 23.39
N GLU A 97 3.04 10.89 23.64
CA GLU A 97 4.01 10.29 22.72
C GLU A 97 3.87 8.76 22.67
N TYR A 98 3.64 8.13 23.82
CA TYR A 98 3.35 6.70 23.90
C TYR A 98 2.01 6.35 23.22
N TYR A 99 0.96 7.14 23.46
CA TYR A 99 -0.36 6.93 22.86
C TYR A 99 -0.32 7.02 21.33
N ASN A 100 0.35 8.05 20.78
CA ASN A 100 0.54 8.18 19.34
C ASN A 100 1.33 7.00 18.75
N LYS A 101 2.34 6.51 19.47
CA LYS A 101 3.08 5.31 19.05
C LYS A 101 2.20 4.05 19.04
N MET A 102 1.31 3.89 20.00
CA MET A 102 0.36 2.77 20.00
C MET A 102 -0.64 2.89 18.85
N LEU A 103 -1.14 4.09 18.53
CA LEU A 103 -2.02 4.34 17.37
C LEU A 103 -1.35 4.03 16.04
N ILE A 104 -0.03 4.22 15.92
CA ILE A 104 0.72 3.90 14.70
C ILE A 104 0.94 2.38 14.55
N LEU A 105 1.00 1.64 15.68
CA LEU A 105 1.22 0.20 15.70
C LEU A 105 -0.07 -0.64 15.60
N TRP A 106 -1.25 0.00 15.75
CA TRP A 106 -2.57 -0.62 15.69
C TRP A 106 -3.17 -0.48 14.30
#